data_AF-A0A817NEN2-F1
#
_entry.id   AF-A0A817NEN2-F1
#
_cell.length_a   1.000
_cell.length_b   1.000
_cell.length_c   1.000
_cell.angle_alpha   90.00
_cell.angle_beta   90.00
_cell.angle_gamma   90.00
#
_symmetry.space_group_name_H-M   'P 1'
#
loop_
_entity.id
_entity.type
_entity.pdbx_description
1 polymer ?
#
loop_
_entity_poly.entity_id
_entity_poly.type
_entity_poly.pdbx_seq_one_letter_code
_entity_poly.pdbx_strand_id
1 'polypeptide(L)'
;SSIVRRCVRAIGSCLLAPEATEGPFYWNSTVRSDITENKEGVRFRLTVIVLDTTTCSPLSDALVDLWHCDAEGIYSHYIAASLGQNTRQRDNSTFFRGQQLTNKQGVASSDTIYPGWYRGRATHMHVKVHVGATLINIGGAIYTKGGHVSHIGQLFFNDTL
;
A
#
# COMPACT_ATOMS: atom_id res chain seq x y z
N SER A 1 13.31 -16.76 -1.59
CA SER A 1 12.11 -17.33 -0.96
C SER A 1 12.21 -17.07 0.53
N SER A 2 11.76 -15.91 1.00
CA SER A 2 11.98 -15.49 2.39
C SER A 2 10.83 -14.62 2.92
N ILE A 3 10.19 -15.15 3.96
CA ILE A 3 9.05 -14.67 4.77
C ILE A 3 9.52 -13.71 5.87
N VAL A 4 8.60 -12.94 6.45
CA VAL A 4 8.85 -12.04 7.59
C VAL A 4 7.71 -12.01 8.58
N ARG A 5 8.11 -11.72 9.81
CA ARG A 5 7.33 -11.50 11.02
C ARG A 5 7.50 -10.05 11.52
N ARG A 6 6.49 -9.59 12.26
CA ARG A 6 6.39 -8.29 12.96
C ARG A 6 7.69 -7.86 13.66
N CYS A 7 7.97 -6.56 13.63
CA CYS A 7 9.04 -5.93 14.41
C CYS A 7 8.57 -5.69 15.86
N VAL A 8 9.17 -6.40 16.82
CA VAL A 8 9.23 -6.03 18.23
C VAL A 8 10.64 -5.50 18.46
N ARG A 9 10.79 -4.28 18.99
CA ARG A 9 12.07 -3.60 19.15
C ARG A 9 12.96 -4.33 20.18
N ALA A 10 13.83 -5.21 19.70
CA ALA A 10 15.02 -5.68 20.39
C ALA A 10 16.24 -5.03 19.73
N ILE A 11 17.23 -4.63 20.54
CA ILE A 11 18.40 -3.86 20.12
C ILE A 11 19.16 -4.61 19.00
N GLY A 12 19.24 -4.02 17.81
CA GLY A 12 20.24 -4.38 16.79
C GLY A 12 19.82 -5.30 15.64
N SER A 13 18.55 -5.72 15.51
CA SER A 13 18.11 -6.50 14.35
C SER A 13 16.84 -5.93 13.71
N CYS A 14 16.98 -5.39 12.49
CA CYS A 14 15.84 -5.20 11.59
C CYS A 14 15.74 -6.44 10.72
N LEU A 15 14.66 -7.21 10.88
CA LEU A 15 14.34 -8.30 9.97
C LEU A 15 13.66 -7.69 8.72
N LEU A 16 13.90 -8.27 7.55
CA LEU A 16 13.20 -7.92 6.29
C LEU A 16 11.67 -7.93 6.50
N ALA A 17 10.82 -7.34 5.63
CA ALA A 17 9.32 -7.42 5.52
C ALA A 17 8.77 -8.58 4.63
N PRO A 18 7.57 -9.20 4.87
CA PRO A 18 7.26 -10.51 4.28
C PRO A 18 6.79 -10.28 2.88
N GLU A 19 7.42 -10.93 1.92
CA GLU A 19 6.91 -10.84 0.57
C GLU A 19 5.57 -11.57 0.47
N ALA A 20 4.61 -10.90 -0.14
CA ALA A 20 3.31 -11.44 -0.45
C ALA A 20 2.99 -11.17 -1.93
N THR A 21 2.01 -11.88 -2.46
CA THR A 21 1.61 -11.68 -3.85
C THR A 21 0.99 -10.29 -4.03
N GLU A 22 1.29 -9.66 -5.17
CA GLU A 22 0.70 -8.39 -5.58
C GLU A 22 -0.83 -8.50 -5.72
N GLY A 23 -1.31 -9.66 -6.22
CA GLY A 23 -2.71 -9.84 -6.54
C GLY A 23 -3.12 -9.11 -7.82
N PRO A 24 -4.37 -9.31 -8.28
CA PRO A 24 -4.81 -8.88 -9.61
C PRO A 24 -5.23 -7.40 -9.69
N PHE A 25 -5.25 -6.69 -8.55
CA PHE A 25 -5.86 -5.36 -8.42
C PHE A 25 -4.84 -4.24 -8.22
N TYR A 26 -3.57 -4.45 -8.55
CA TYR A 26 -2.57 -3.37 -8.51
C TYR A 26 -2.76 -2.40 -9.67
N TRP A 27 -2.64 -1.10 -9.38
CA TRP A 27 -2.63 -0.03 -10.36
C TRP A 27 -1.78 1.14 -9.85
N ASN A 28 -1.01 1.77 -10.73
CA ASN A 28 -0.16 2.91 -10.40
C ASN A 28 -1.03 4.12 -10.01
N SER A 29 -0.92 4.58 -8.76
CA SER A 29 -1.73 5.69 -8.23
C SER A 29 -0.97 7.00 -8.20
N THR A 30 -1.67 8.07 -7.82
CA THR A 30 -1.10 9.39 -7.57
C THR A 30 -0.43 9.45 -6.20
N VAL A 31 0.54 10.35 -6.07
CA VAL A 31 1.16 10.69 -4.79
C VAL A 31 0.22 11.59 -4.01
N ARG A 32 -0.37 11.06 -2.93
CA ARG A 32 -1.31 11.77 -2.05
C ARG A 32 -1.37 11.11 -0.67
N SER A 33 -1.58 11.90 0.37
CA SER A 33 -1.66 11.41 1.75
C SER A 33 -3.05 10.87 2.08
N ASP A 34 -4.11 11.59 1.70
CA ASP A 34 -5.49 11.12 1.84
C ASP A 34 -5.89 10.31 0.62
N ILE A 35 -6.16 9.02 0.85
CA ILE A 35 -6.60 8.08 -0.19
C ILE A 35 -8.08 7.73 -0.04
N THR A 36 -8.82 8.33 0.89
CA THR A 36 -10.19 7.94 1.21
C THR A 36 -11.20 8.28 0.12
N GLU A 37 -11.01 9.41 -0.57
CA GLU A 37 -12.01 9.99 -1.47
C GLU A 37 -13.41 10.10 -0.83
N ASN A 38 -13.45 10.37 0.48
CA ASN A 38 -14.69 10.49 1.28
C ASN A 38 -15.55 9.22 1.37
N LYS A 39 -15.02 8.06 1.01
CA LYS A 39 -15.67 6.77 1.26
C LYS A 39 -15.94 6.55 2.76
N GLU A 40 -17.05 5.88 3.07
CA GLU A 40 -17.42 5.51 4.43
C GLU A 40 -16.56 4.38 4.99
N GLY A 41 -16.38 4.38 6.31
CA GLY A 41 -15.62 3.35 7.04
C GLY A 41 -14.93 3.88 8.30
N VAL A 42 -14.27 2.97 9.02
CA VAL A 42 -13.50 3.33 10.22
C VAL A 42 -12.17 3.97 9.80
N ARG A 43 -12.07 5.30 9.91
CA ARG A 43 -10.89 6.07 9.50
C ARG A 43 -9.71 5.85 10.44
N PHE A 44 -8.52 5.71 9.86
CA PHE A 44 -7.26 5.72 10.59
C PHE A 44 -6.12 6.23 9.71
N ARG A 45 -4.99 6.58 10.34
CA ARG A 45 -3.74 6.91 9.65
C ARG A 45 -2.80 5.72 9.69
N LEU A 46 -2.46 5.18 8.53
CA LEU A 46 -1.44 4.15 8.41
C LEU A 46 -0.07 4.80 8.30
N THR A 47 0.87 4.36 9.13
CA THR A 47 2.27 4.78 9.06
C THR A 47 3.15 3.58 8.73
N VAL A 48 3.91 3.68 7.64
CA VAL A 48 4.89 2.68 7.22
C VAL A 48 6.28 3.26 7.42
N ILE A 49 7.14 2.52 8.11
CA ILE A 49 8.56 2.85 8.29
C ILE A 49 9.36 1.93 7.38
N VAL A 50 10.14 2.52 6.47
CA VAL A 50 11.05 1.79 5.58
C VAL A 50 12.47 1.95 6.11
N LEU A 51 13.12 0.82 6.32
CA LEU A 51 14.50 0.73 6.78
C LEU A 51 15.34 0.02 5.72
N ASP A 52 16.59 0.44 5.57
CA ASP A 52 17.60 -0.31 4.82
C ASP A 52 17.96 -1.56 5.63
N THR A 53 17.86 -2.75 5.01
CA THR A 53 18.05 -4.03 5.71
C THR A 53 19.51 -4.38 5.99
N THR A 54 20.46 -3.70 5.35
CA THR A 54 21.90 -3.90 5.56
C THR A 54 22.38 -3.07 6.74
N THR A 55 21.92 -1.82 6.82
CA THR A 55 22.38 -0.83 7.81
C THR A 55 21.39 -0.64 8.96
N CYS A 56 20.18 -1.19 8.86
CA CYS A 56 19.06 -0.97 9.78
C CYS A 56 18.70 0.51 9.98
N SER A 57 19.10 1.37 9.05
CA SER A 57 18.88 2.81 9.12
C SER A 57 17.63 3.21 8.32
N PRO A 58 16.93 4.30 8.68
CA PRO A 58 15.79 4.76 7.92
C PRO A 58 16.14 5.08 6.46
N LEU A 59 15.32 4.59 5.55
CA LEU A 59 15.48 4.81 4.11
C LEU A 59 14.55 5.94 3.68
N SER A 60 15.11 7.12 3.37
CA SER A 60 14.36 8.24 2.82
C SER A 60 14.11 8.08 1.32
N ASP A 61 13.11 8.79 0.81
CA ASP A 61 12.78 8.87 -0.62
C ASP A 61 12.43 7.52 -1.27
N ALA A 62 12.24 6.47 -0.47
CA ALA A 62 11.55 5.27 -0.89
C ALA A 62 10.06 5.58 -1.05
N LEU A 63 9.48 5.12 -2.14
CA LEU A 63 8.07 5.29 -2.45
C LEU A 63 7.27 4.11 -1.89
N VAL A 64 6.34 4.38 -0.98
CA VAL A 64 5.37 3.43 -0.47
C VAL A 64 4.07 3.59 -1.26
N ASP A 65 3.71 2.57 -2.04
CA ASP A 65 2.45 2.46 -2.76
C ASP A 65 1.49 1.56 -1.97
N LEU A 66 0.33 2.11 -1.63
CA LEU A 66 -0.69 1.47 -0.81
C LEU A 66 -1.97 1.29 -1.63
N TRP A 67 -2.51 0.08 -1.64
CA TRP A 67 -3.85 -0.16 -2.18
C TRP A 67 -4.65 -1.18 -1.37
N HIS A 68 -5.96 -0.97 -1.26
CA HIS A 68 -6.89 -1.93 -0.67
C HIS A 68 -8.32 -1.73 -1.19
N CYS A 69 -9.22 -2.64 -0.80
CA CYS A 69 -10.65 -2.50 -1.06
C CYS A 69 -11.32 -1.55 -0.07
N ASP A 70 -12.49 -1.03 -0.44
CA ASP A 70 -13.35 -0.34 0.52
C ASP A 70 -13.96 -1.29 1.58
N ALA A 71 -14.81 -0.75 2.46
CA ALA A 71 -15.45 -1.51 3.53
C ALA A 71 -16.32 -2.67 3.04
N GLU A 72 -16.75 -2.66 1.76
CA GLU A 72 -17.59 -3.69 1.14
C GLU A 72 -16.77 -4.71 0.33
N GLY A 73 -15.44 -4.57 0.29
CA GLY A 73 -14.57 -5.48 -0.45
C GLY A 73 -14.38 -5.11 -1.92
N ILE A 74 -14.74 -3.88 -2.34
CA ILE A 74 -14.61 -3.41 -3.71
C ILE A 74 -13.29 -2.66 -3.93
N TYR A 75 -12.52 -3.05 -4.95
CA TYR A 75 -11.32 -2.33 -5.37
C TYR A 75 -11.68 -1.26 -6.40
N SER A 76 -11.26 -0.02 -6.16
CA SER A 76 -11.30 1.04 -7.17
C SER A 76 -10.53 0.63 -8.42
N HIS A 77 -10.86 1.20 -9.57
CA HIS A 77 -10.37 0.81 -10.90
C HIS A 77 -10.80 -0.59 -11.37
N TYR A 78 -11.35 -1.43 -10.49
CA TYR A 78 -11.74 -2.82 -10.76
C TYR A 78 -13.12 -3.13 -10.17
N ILE A 79 -14.07 -2.19 -10.21
CA ILE A 79 -15.38 -2.35 -9.55
C ILE A 79 -16.12 -3.59 -10.06
N ALA A 80 -16.26 -3.74 -11.39
CA ALA A 80 -16.99 -4.86 -11.99
C ALA A 80 -16.36 -6.22 -11.66
N ALA A 81 -15.03 -6.31 -11.68
CA ALA A 81 -14.30 -7.53 -11.31
C ALA A 81 -14.46 -7.87 -9.82
N SER A 82 -14.48 -6.85 -8.94
CA SER A 82 -14.72 -7.04 -7.50
C SER A 82 -16.12 -7.59 -7.21
N LEU A 83 -17.11 -7.24 -8.05
CA LEU A 83 -18.47 -7.78 -8.01
C LEU A 83 -18.60 -9.17 -8.65
N GLY A 84 -17.48 -9.83 -8.99
CA GLY A 84 -17.46 -11.19 -9.51
C GLY A 84 -17.77 -11.31 -11.01
N GLN A 85 -17.81 -10.20 -11.74
CA GLN A 85 -17.99 -10.24 -13.20
C GLN A 85 -16.69 -10.70 -13.88
N ASN A 86 -16.79 -11.63 -14.83
CA ASN A 86 -15.64 -12.07 -15.63
C ASN A 86 -15.31 -11.04 -16.72
N THR A 87 -14.71 -9.91 -16.30
CA THR A 87 -14.41 -8.77 -17.16
C THR A 87 -13.01 -8.21 -16.88
N ARG A 88 -12.41 -7.59 -17.90
CA ARG A 88 -11.19 -6.78 -17.78
C ARG A 88 -11.47 -5.29 -17.78
N GLN A 89 -12.75 -4.90 -17.73
CA GLN A 89 -13.16 -3.50 -17.67
C GLN A 89 -12.59 -2.84 -16.42
N ARG A 90 -12.06 -1.63 -16.63
CA ARG A 90 -11.51 -0.79 -15.58
C ARG A 90 -12.25 0.54 -15.62
N ASP A 91 -12.66 1.02 -14.46
CA ASP A 91 -13.33 2.30 -14.29
C ASP A 91 -12.32 3.36 -13.81
N ASN A 92 -12.72 4.63 -13.73
CA ASN A 92 -11.81 5.73 -13.38
C ASN A 92 -11.75 6.01 -11.86
N SER A 93 -12.37 5.18 -11.01
CA SER A 93 -12.26 5.38 -9.55
C SER A 93 -10.85 5.11 -9.06
N THR A 94 -10.45 5.85 -8.02
CA THR A 94 -9.08 5.78 -7.48
C THR A 94 -9.03 5.63 -5.96
N PHE A 95 -10.18 5.60 -5.27
CA PHE A 95 -10.24 5.48 -3.81
C PHE A 95 -9.38 4.33 -3.27
N PHE A 96 -8.84 4.52 -2.08
CA PHE A 96 -7.97 3.58 -1.37
C PHE A 96 -6.74 3.13 -2.16
N ARG A 97 -6.24 4.02 -3.03
CA ARG A 97 -4.95 3.88 -3.73
C ARG A 97 -4.15 5.16 -3.57
N GLY A 98 -2.88 5.06 -3.20
CA GLY A 98 -2.00 6.23 -3.18
C GLY A 98 -0.57 5.90 -2.84
N GLN A 99 0.29 6.80 -3.26
CA GLN A 99 1.73 6.71 -3.06
C GLN A 99 2.21 7.80 -2.11
N GLN A 100 3.22 7.48 -1.31
CA GLN A 100 3.89 8.43 -0.43
C GLN A 100 5.39 8.18 -0.40
N LEU A 101 6.18 9.23 -0.58
CA LEU A 101 7.61 9.17 -0.33
C LEU A 101 7.87 9.16 1.18
N THR A 102 8.82 8.33 1.58
CA THR A 102 9.34 8.31 2.94
C THR A 102 10.15 9.58 3.22
N ASN A 103 9.94 10.15 4.40
CA ASN A 103 10.74 11.29 4.87
C ASN A 103 12.14 10.85 5.35
N LYS A 104 12.91 11.79 5.93
CA LYS A 104 14.26 11.53 6.46
C LYS A 104 14.31 10.47 7.58
N GLN A 105 13.18 10.19 8.22
CA GLN A 105 13.02 9.16 9.24
C GLN A 105 12.49 7.85 8.66
N GLY A 106 12.46 7.71 7.32
CA GLY A 106 11.96 6.53 6.62
C GLY A 106 10.43 6.39 6.71
N VAL A 107 9.71 7.45 7.07
CA VAL A 107 8.28 7.40 7.37
C VAL A 107 7.45 7.85 6.18
N ALA A 108 6.53 7.00 5.73
CA ALA A 108 5.42 7.34 4.81
C ALA A 108 4.09 7.17 5.56
N SER A 109 3.13 8.08 5.37
CA SER A 109 1.83 8.02 6.06
C SER A 109 0.66 8.30 5.13
N SER A 110 -0.40 7.51 5.26
CA SER A 110 -1.63 7.62 4.46
C SER A 110 -2.87 7.65 5.34
N ASP A 111 -3.78 8.56 5.07
CA ASP A 111 -5.11 8.61 5.67
C ASP A 111 -6.05 7.69 4.90
N THR A 112 -6.67 6.74 5.60
CA THR A 112 -7.46 5.68 4.98
C THR A 112 -8.55 5.13 5.92
N ILE A 113 -9.22 4.04 5.54
CA ILE A 113 -10.16 3.29 6.37
C ILE A 113 -9.72 1.85 6.59
N TYR A 114 -10.28 1.20 7.61
CA TYR A 114 -10.20 -0.25 7.78
C TYR A 114 -10.80 -0.97 6.55
N PRO A 115 -10.05 -1.85 5.87
CA PRO A 115 -10.55 -2.49 4.65
C PRO A 115 -11.65 -3.52 4.94
N GLY A 116 -12.53 -3.71 3.97
CA GLY A 116 -13.54 -4.76 4.00
C GLY A 116 -12.96 -6.16 3.79
N TRP A 117 -13.83 -7.15 3.99
CA TRP A 117 -13.58 -8.54 3.63
C TRP A 117 -14.15 -8.84 2.24
N TYR A 118 -13.50 -9.74 1.51
CA TYR A 118 -14.07 -10.33 0.30
C TYR A 118 -13.71 -11.82 0.21
N ARG A 119 -14.53 -12.57 -0.53
CA ARG A 119 -14.52 -14.04 -0.52
C ARG A 119 -13.13 -14.62 -0.81
N GLY A 120 -12.68 -15.49 0.09
CA GLY A 120 -11.44 -16.28 -0.08
C GLY A 120 -10.15 -15.57 0.37
N ARG A 121 -10.24 -14.41 1.01
CA ARG A 121 -9.06 -13.68 1.52
C ARG A 121 -9.31 -13.19 2.95
N ALA A 122 -8.28 -13.17 3.78
CA ALA A 122 -8.30 -12.44 5.04
C ALA A 122 -8.33 -10.93 4.76
N THR A 123 -8.85 -10.12 5.68
CA THR A 123 -8.82 -8.65 5.56
C THR A 123 -7.37 -8.16 5.49
N HIS A 124 -7.03 -7.40 4.44
CA HIS A 124 -5.67 -6.94 4.21
C HIS A 124 -5.58 -5.63 3.45
N MET A 125 -4.44 -4.97 3.58
CA MET A 125 -3.99 -3.91 2.67
C MET A 125 -2.74 -4.38 1.95
N HIS A 126 -2.54 -3.93 0.73
CA HIS A 126 -1.31 -4.21 0.00
C HIS A 126 -0.36 -3.04 0.10
N VAL A 127 0.93 -3.37 0.20
CA VAL A 127 2.01 -2.38 0.18
C VAL A 127 3.05 -2.79 -0.86
N LYS A 128 3.55 -1.83 -1.61
CA LYS A 128 4.69 -2.01 -2.50
C LYS A 128 5.67 -0.88 -2.27
N VAL A 129 6.96 -1.21 -2.18
CA VAL A 129 8.03 -0.23 -1.96
C VAL A 129 8.91 -0.15 -3.19
N HIS A 130 9.09 1.06 -3.70
CA HIS A 130 10.01 1.35 -4.79
C HIS A 130 11.19 2.20 -4.29
N VAL A 131 12.38 1.96 -4.83
CA VAL A 131 13.58 2.77 -4.58
C VAL A 131 14.03 3.41 -5.90
N GLY A 132 14.38 4.70 -5.86
CA GLY A 132 14.82 5.45 -7.04
C GLY A 132 13.68 5.81 -8.01
N ALA A 133 12.45 5.96 -7.51
CA ALA A 133 11.33 6.45 -8.31
C ALA A 133 11.47 7.97 -8.56
N THR A 134 11.10 8.43 -9.74
CA THR A 134 11.07 9.86 -10.07
C THR A 134 9.63 10.38 -10.04
N LEU A 135 9.43 11.56 -9.44
CA LEU A 135 8.14 12.26 -9.46
C LEU A 135 7.91 12.92 -10.83
N ILE A 136 6.72 12.74 -11.38
CA ILE A 136 6.26 13.42 -12.59
C ILE A 136 4.91 14.08 -12.35
N ASN A 137 4.70 15.26 -12.92
CA ASN A 137 3.40 15.94 -12.87
C ASN A 137 2.66 15.73 -14.19
N ILE A 138 1.46 15.18 -14.11
CA ILE A 138 0.57 14.99 -15.25
C ILE A 138 -0.79 15.58 -14.89
N GLY A 139 -1.17 16.66 -15.59
CA GLY A 139 -2.49 17.27 -15.43
C GLY A 139 -2.77 17.77 -14.01
N GLY A 140 -1.75 18.20 -13.26
CA GLY A 140 -1.89 18.71 -11.89
C GLY A 140 -1.79 17.64 -10.80
N ALA A 141 -1.79 16.35 -11.16
CA ALA A 141 -1.55 15.26 -10.24
C ALA A 141 -0.09 14.77 -10.31
N ILE A 142 0.46 14.42 -9.16
CA ILE A 142 1.81 13.86 -9.06
C ILE A 142 1.72 12.34 -9.18
N TYR A 143 2.50 11.77 -10.09
CA TYR A 143 2.69 10.34 -10.24
C TYR A 143 4.16 9.99 -10.05
N THR A 144 4.45 8.69 -10.03
CA THR A 144 5.82 8.19 -10.08
C THR A 144 6.09 7.41 -11.35
N LYS A 145 7.35 7.49 -11.82
CA LYS A 145 7.87 6.75 -12.97
C LYS A 145 9.24 6.16 -12.64
N GLY A 146 9.49 4.97 -13.14
CA GLY A 146 10.75 4.26 -12.93
C GLY A 146 10.87 3.71 -11.51
N GLY A 147 12.11 3.59 -11.04
CA GLY A 147 12.43 2.94 -9.76
C GLY A 147 12.44 1.42 -9.83
N HIS A 148 13.12 0.82 -8.87
CA HIS A 148 13.18 -0.62 -8.66
C HIS A 148 12.15 -1.02 -7.59
N VAL A 149 11.36 -2.08 -7.83
CA VAL A 149 10.47 -2.65 -6.81
C VAL A 149 11.32 -3.41 -5.81
N SER A 150 11.50 -2.86 -4.62
CA SER A 150 12.30 -3.46 -3.56
C SER A 150 11.49 -4.38 -2.65
N HIS A 151 10.17 -4.21 -2.59
CA HIS A 151 9.31 -5.05 -1.76
C HIS A 151 7.85 -5.03 -2.23
N ILE A 152 7.15 -6.18 -2.11
CA ILE A 152 5.70 -6.30 -2.23
C ILE A 152 5.19 -7.11 -1.04
N GLY A 153 4.24 -6.56 -0.28
CA GLY A 153 3.74 -7.18 0.94
C GLY A 153 2.24 -6.98 1.15
N GLN A 154 1.71 -7.66 2.16
CA GLN A 154 0.34 -7.50 2.63
C GLN A 154 0.34 -7.24 4.14
N LEU A 155 -0.44 -6.25 4.57
CA LEU A 155 -0.70 -5.92 5.97
C LEU A 155 -2.00 -6.60 6.38
N PHE A 156 -1.95 -7.40 7.45
CA PHE A 156 -3.11 -8.11 7.98
C PHE A 156 -3.53 -7.52 9.32
N PHE A 157 -4.83 -7.56 9.56
CA PHE A 157 -5.43 -7.09 10.80
C PHE A 157 -5.73 -8.27 11.71
N ASN A 158 -5.71 -8.00 13.02
CA ASN A 158 -6.10 -9.00 14.00
C ASN A 158 -7.63 -8.92 14.18
N ASP A 159 -8.28 -10.07 14.23
CA ASP A 159 -9.74 -10.16 14.35
C ASP A 159 -10.23 -9.92 15.80
N THR A 160 -9.31 -9.83 16.77
CA THR A 160 -9.64 -9.40 18.14
C THR A 160 -9.37 -7.91 18.30
N LEU A 161 -10.43 -7.11 18.26
CA LEU A 161 -10.47 -5.75 18.79
C LEU A 161 -10.86 -5.76 20.27
#